data_AF-G5QTH4-F1
#
_entry.id   AF-G5QTH4-F1
#
_cell.length_a   1.000
_cell.length_b   1.000
_cell.length_c   1.000
_cell.angle_alpha   90.00
_cell.angle_beta   90.00
_cell.angle_gamma   90.00
#
_symmetry.space_group_name_H-M   'P 1'
#
loop_
_entity.id
_entity.type
_entity.pdbx_description
1 polymer ?
#
loop_
_entity_poly.entity_id
_entity_poly.type
_entity_poly.pdbx_seq_one_letter_code
_entity_poly.pdbx_strand_id
1 'polypeptide(L)' 'QRHQAIHFNKDIVMVISLKNRNFLKLLDYTPAEIQHLIDLAIELKAAKKAGCEKQTLIGKNIALI' A
#
# COMPACT_ATOMS: atom_id res chain seq x y z
N GLN A 1 11.21 38.36 -22.10
CA GLN A 1 10.11 37.40 -21.93
C GLN A 1 10.69 36.03 -21.62
N ARG A 2 10.79 35.69 -20.33
CA ARG A 2 11.36 34.41 -19.86
C ARG A 2 10.22 33.40 -19.77
N HIS A 3 10.04 32.61 -20.83
CA HIS A 3 9.20 31.42 -20.78
C HIS A 3 9.93 30.36 -19.96
N GLN A 4 9.61 30.25 -18.68
CA GLN A 4 9.83 29.03 -17.91
C GLN A 4 8.46 28.44 -17.59
N ALA A 5 7.93 27.64 -18.52
CA ALA A 5 6.88 26.70 -18.19
C ALA A 5 7.53 25.57 -17.39
N ILE A 6 7.49 25.71 -16.07
CA ILE A 6 7.92 24.69 -15.12
C ILE A 6 7.17 23.39 -15.41
N HIS A 7 7.94 22.36 -15.74
CA HIS A 7 7.49 20.99 -15.94
C HIS A 7 6.93 20.40 -14.64
N PHE A 8 5.85 19.63 -14.81
CA PHE A 8 5.49 18.42 -14.07
C PHE A 8 6.31 18.10 -12.81
N ASN A 9 5.65 18.15 -11.66
CA ASN A 9 5.74 17.05 -10.71
C ASN A 9 4.47 16.97 -9.84
N LYS A 10 3.55 16.06 -10.19
CA LYS A 10 2.44 15.66 -9.32
C LYS A 10 2.69 14.26 -8.75
N ASP A 11 3.95 13.89 -8.52
CA ASP A 11 4.29 12.82 -7.59
C ASP A 11 4.22 13.38 -6.17
N ILE A 12 3.01 13.79 -5.75
CA ILE A 12 2.71 13.83 -4.32
C ILE A 12 2.77 12.36 -3.91
N VAL A 13 3.91 11.97 -3.33
CA VAL A 13 4.05 10.70 -2.61
C VAL A 13 3.00 10.73 -1.50
N MET A 14 1.82 10.20 -1.82
CA MET A 14 0.74 10.08 -0.86
C MET A 14 1.17 8.98 0.10
N VAL A 15 1.60 9.38 1.28
CA VAL A 15 1.94 8.45 2.36
C VAL A 15 0.65 7.80 2.84
N ILE A 16 0.34 6.62 2.29
CA ILE A 16 -0.82 5.82 2.69
C ILE A 16 -0.43 5.04 3.96
N SER A 17 -1.06 5.36 5.09
CA SER A 17 -0.88 4.62 6.35
C SER A 17 -2.19 3.97 6.77
N LEU A 18 -2.22 2.64 6.76
CA LEU A 18 -3.37 1.82 7.18
C LEU A 18 -3.18 1.19 8.57
N LYS A 19 -2.16 1.64 9.32
CA LYS A 19 -1.85 1.09 10.64
C LYS A 19 -3.01 1.37 11.61
N ASN A 20 -3.41 0.35 12.37
CA ASN A 20 -4.47 0.44 13.38
C ASN A 20 -5.86 0.79 12.80
N ARG A 21 -6.10 0.53 11.51
CA ARG A 21 -7.38 0.72 10.82
C ARG A 21 -8.10 -0.63 10.67
N ASN A 22 -9.39 -0.66 10.97
CA ASN A 22 -10.23 -1.86 10.81
C ASN A 22 -10.76 -1.95 9.37
N PHE A 23 -10.64 -3.13 8.76
CA PHE A 23 -11.19 -3.41 7.44
C PHE A 23 -12.57 -4.07 7.58
N LEU A 24 -13.63 -3.27 7.77
CA LEU A 24 -15.00 -3.76 7.96
C LEU A 24 -15.80 -3.83 6.65
N LYS A 25 -15.67 -2.81 5.80
CA LYS A 25 -16.28 -2.76 4.47
C LYS A 25 -15.41 -1.95 3.50
N LEU A 26 -15.54 -2.24 2.20
CA LEU A 26 -14.78 -1.53 1.15
C LEU A 26 -15.07 -0.02 1.11
N LEU A 27 -16.30 0.39 1.42
CA LEU A 27 -16.71 1.80 1.39
C LEU A 27 -16.03 2.68 2.46
N ASP A 28 -15.33 2.09 3.43
CA ASP A 28 -14.55 2.83 4.43
C ASP A 28 -13.16 3.25 3.94
N TYR A 29 -12.81 2.88 2.69
CA TYR A 29 -11.51 3.10 2.10
C TYR A 29 -11.62 3.89 0.81
N THR A 30 -10.64 4.76 0.58
CA THR A 30 -10.50 5.46 -0.70
C THR A 30 -9.98 4.52 -1.79
N PRO A 31 -10.26 4.81 -3.08
CA PRO A 31 -9.73 4.01 -4.18
C PRO A 31 -8.20 3.87 -4.15
N ALA A 32 -7.47 4.90 -3.70
CA ALA A 32 -6.02 4.86 -3.59
C ALA A 32 -5.53 3.93 -2.47
N GLU A 33 -6.21 3.91 -1.31
CA GLU A 33 -5.89 2.96 -0.23
C GLU A 33 -6.15 1.51 -0.67
N ILE A 34 -7.23 1.27 -1.42
CA ILE A 34 -7.52 -0.04 -1.98
C ILE A 34 -6.46 -0.44 -3.01
N GLN A 35 -6.08 0.47 -3.91
CA GLN A 35 -5.02 0.20 -4.88
C GLN A 35 -3.70 -0.15 -4.17
N HIS A 36 -3.35 0.57 -3.11
CA HIS A 36 -2.17 0.26 -2.30
C HIS A 36 -2.22 -1.16 -1.69
N LEU A 37 -3.38 -1.61 -1.17
CA LEU A 37 -3.54 -2.97 -0.66
C LEU A 37 -3.38 -4.03 -1.77
N ILE A 38 -3.87 -3.75 -2.98
CA ILE A 38 -3.74 -4.64 -4.14
C ILE A 38 -2.27 -4.74 -4.57
N ASP A 39 -1.58 -3.61 -4.69
CA ASP A 39 -0.16 -3.57 -5.08
C ASP A 39 0.69 -4.34 -4.06
N LEU A 40 0.46 -4.12 -2.76
CA LEU A 40 1.11 -4.86 -1.69
C LEU A 40 0.85 -6.38 -1.79
N ALA A 41 -0.39 -6.80 -2.08
CA ALA A 41 -0.71 -8.21 -2.22
C ALA A 41 0.02 -8.86 -3.41
N ILE A 42 0.18 -8.13 -4.52
CA ILE A 42 0.95 -8.58 -5.69
C ILE A 42 2.42 -8.78 -5.33
N GLU A 43 3.03 -7.80 -4.65
CA GLU A 43 4.44 -7.88 -4.22
C GLU A 43 4.68 -9.07 -3.29
N LEU A 44 3.82 -9.24 -2.27
CA LEU A 44 3.92 -10.35 -1.33
C LEU A 44 3.78 -11.70 -2.03
N LYS A 45 2.85 -11.82 -2.98
CA LYS A 45 2.67 -13.03 -3.78
C LYS A 45 3.88 -13.33 -4.66
N ALA A 46 4.47 -12.30 -5.28
CA ALA A 46 5.67 -12.45 -6.10
C ALA A 46 6.87 -12.89 -5.25
N ALA A 47 7.08 -12.27 -4.08
CA ALA A 47 8.17 -12.61 -3.16
C ALA A 47 8.03 -14.05 -2.64
N LYS A 48 6.81 -14.46 -2.26
CA LYS A 48 6.52 -15.85 -1.86
C LYS A 48 6.80 -16.84 -2.99
N LYS A 49 6.38 -16.53 -4.22
CA LYS A 49 6.63 -17.38 -5.40
C LYS A 49 8.12 -17.50 -5.70
N ALA A 50 8.89 -16.44 -5.50
CA ALA A 50 10.35 -16.43 -5.69
C ALA A 50 11.13 -17.05 -4.51
N GLY A 51 10.46 -17.43 -3.42
CA GLY A 51 11.11 -17.96 -2.22
C GLY A 51 11.89 -16.93 -1.41
N CYS A 52 11.68 -15.63 -1.66
CA CYS A 52 12.37 -14.52 -1.00
C CYS A 52 11.43 -13.68 -0.11
N GLU A 53 10.34 -14.28 0.36
CA GLU A 53 9.40 -13.58 1.25
C GLU A 53 10.06 -13.13 2.56
N LYS A 54 9.73 -11.91 2.99
CA LYS A 54 10.15 -11.37 4.28
C LYS A 54 9.07 -11.64 5.32
N GLN A 55 9.44 -12.30 6.41
CA GLN A 55 8.53 -12.54 7.53
C GLN A 55 8.33 -11.25 8.35
N THR A 56 7.24 -10.53 8.10
CA THR A 56 6.95 -9.23 8.74
C THR A 56 6.08 -9.32 10.00
N LEU A 57 5.49 -10.49 10.26
CA LEU A 57 4.52 -10.70 11.35
C LEU A 57 5.05 -11.62 12.47
N ILE A 58 6.36 -11.85 12.54
CA ILE A 58 6.97 -12.65 13.60
C ILE A 58 6.66 -12.03 14.97
N GLY A 59 6.20 -12.87 15.90
CA GLY A 59 5.82 -12.46 17.26
C GLY A 59 4.46 -11.75 17.35
N LYS A 60 3.67 -11.70 16.27
CA LYS A 60 2.30 -11.17 16.30
C LYS A 60 1.28 -12.32 16.37
N ASN A 61 0.25 -12.13 17.18
CA ASN A 61 -0.86 -13.08 17.32
C ASN A 61 -2.08 -12.59 16.55
N ILE A 62 -2.64 -13.43 15.69
CA ILE A 62 -3.87 -13.18 14.93
C ILE A 62 -4.89 -14.22 15.38
N ALA A 63 -6.00 -13.77 15.98
CA ALA A 63 -7.12 -14.63 16.34
C ALA A 63 -8.10 -14.72 15.16
N LEU A 64 -8.56 -15.94 14.84
CA LEU A 64 -9.64 -16.19 13.90
C LEU A 64 -10.84 -16.68 14.71
N ILE A 65 -11.96 -15.96 14.60
CA ILE A 65 -13.20 -16.21 15.33
C ILE A 65 -14.31 -16.50 14.32
#